data_AF-A0A6S7HDP2-F1
#
_entry.id   AF-A0A6S7HDP2-F1
#
_cell.length_a   1.000
_cell.length_b   1.000
_cell.length_c   1.000
_cell.angle_alpha   90.00
_cell.angle_beta   90.00
_cell.angle_gamma   90.00
#
_symmetry.space_group_name_H-M   'P 1'
#
loop_
_entity.id
_entity.type
_entity.pdbx_description
1 polymer ?
#
loop_
_entity_poly.entity_id
_entity_poly.type
_entity_poly.pdbx_seq_one_letter_code
_entity_poly.pdbx_strand_id
1 'polypeptide(L)'
;MNQGRKEYIKERDSLHSAILDVHSRDLPRRKYYLNLVCHRAKELASDRQSDVLKGHLPVVLRLASVCPFEDVRKECAKLLQDLKASGEKVPRRVYLGPSSFIPSKEIIPLNGNKDDTDSLLVETFLASGRLTHVHWLMGYHPQYLECFLNTHFYLMRAEGPLQFDWRCYIAIL
;
A
#
# COMPACT_ATOMS: atom_id res chain seq x y z
N MET A 1 22.52 -10.74 31.41
CA MET A 1 22.12 -11.75 30.40
C MET A 1 20.67 -11.57 29.92
N ASN A 2 20.21 -10.33 29.66
CA ASN A 2 18.81 -10.04 29.26
C ASN A 2 18.70 -8.87 28.26
N GLN A 3 19.72 -8.65 27.43
CA GLN A 3 19.71 -7.58 26.42
C GLN A 3 19.12 -8.03 25.08
N GLY A 4 19.29 -9.31 24.71
CA GLY A 4 18.91 -9.81 23.37
C GLY A 4 17.42 -10.10 23.13
N ARG A 5 16.57 -10.11 24.17
CA ARG A 5 15.13 -10.46 24.02
C ARG A 5 14.23 -9.24 23.78
N LYS A 6 14.71 -8.02 24.05
CA LYS A 6 13.96 -6.77 23.83
C LYS A 6 14.08 -6.23 22.41
N GLU A 7 15.11 -6.61 21.66
CA GLU A 7 15.31 -6.17 20.28
C GLU A 7 14.37 -6.92 19.30
N TYR A 8 14.19 -8.23 19.48
CA TYR A 8 13.28 -9.03 18.63
C TYR A 8 11.79 -8.65 18.72
N ILE A 9 11.34 -8.06 19.84
CA ILE A 9 9.94 -7.65 20.02
C ILE A 9 9.70 -6.26 19.42
N LYS A 10 10.72 -5.37 19.43
CA LYS A 10 10.62 -4.04 18.81
C LYS A 10 10.44 -4.08 17.28
N GLU A 11 10.97 -5.10 16.60
CA GLU A 11 10.82 -5.24 15.14
C GLU A 11 9.40 -5.65 14.72
N ARG A 12 8.76 -6.58 15.46
CA ARG A 12 7.38 -7.03 15.17
C ARG A 12 6.30 -6.01 15.56
N ASP A 13 6.62 -5.07 16.45
CA ASP A 13 5.72 -3.97 16.86
C ASP A 13 5.99 -2.65 16.11
N SER A 14 6.86 -2.68 15.08
CA SER A 14 7.18 -1.50 14.29
C SER A 14 5.98 -1.01 13.48
N LEU A 15 5.92 0.30 13.20
CA LEU A 15 4.91 0.87 12.29
C LEU A 15 4.93 0.15 10.92
N HIS A 16 6.11 -0.34 10.52
CA HIS A 16 6.30 -1.09 9.28
C HIS A 16 5.57 -2.44 9.27
N SER A 17 5.74 -3.27 10.31
CA SER A 17 5.05 -4.57 10.40
C SER A 17 3.54 -4.39 10.50
N ALA A 18 3.08 -3.41 11.27
CA ALA A 18 1.66 -3.10 11.38
C ALA A 18 1.05 -2.71 10.03
N ILE A 19 1.77 -1.94 9.20
CA ILE A 19 1.35 -1.59 7.84
C ILE A 19 1.30 -2.82 6.92
N LEU A 20 2.25 -3.76 7.04
CA LEU A 20 2.27 -4.99 6.25
C LEU A 20 1.08 -5.89 6.57
N ASP A 21 0.61 -5.89 7.82
CA ASP A 21 -0.52 -6.72 8.25
C ASP A 21 -1.91 -6.11 7.94
N VAL A 22 -1.97 -4.86 7.44
CA VAL A 22 -3.23 -4.24 6.96
C VAL A 22 -3.79 -4.97 5.72
N HIS A 23 -2.95 -5.73 5.00
CA HIS A 23 -3.31 -6.48 3.79
C HIS A 23 -4.15 -7.76 4.04
N SER A 24 -5.03 -7.74 5.04
CA SER A 24 -5.87 -8.89 5.40
C SER A 24 -7.28 -8.78 4.81
N ARG A 25 -7.81 -9.90 4.28
CA ARG A 25 -9.24 -10.00 3.92
C ARG A 25 -10.14 -9.91 5.15
N ASP A 26 -9.71 -10.50 6.25
CA ASP A 26 -10.48 -10.57 7.48
C ASP A 26 -10.65 -9.17 8.10
N LEU A 27 -11.92 -8.79 8.29
CA LEU A 27 -12.34 -7.47 8.77
C LEU A 27 -11.86 -7.20 10.21
N PRO A 28 -12.14 -8.08 11.19
CA PRO A 28 -11.58 -7.99 12.55
C PRO A 28 -10.06 -7.78 12.57
N ARG A 29 -9.32 -8.64 11.86
CA ARG A 29 -7.86 -8.54 11.80
C ARG A 29 -7.41 -7.20 11.20
N ARG A 30 -7.96 -6.81 10.04
CA ARG A 30 -7.60 -5.56 9.38
C ARG A 30 -7.90 -4.34 10.26
N LYS A 31 -9.06 -4.32 10.94
CA LYS A 31 -9.44 -3.26 11.87
C LYS A 31 -8.49 -3.15 13.05
N TYR A 32 -8.05 -4.28 13.61
CA TYR A 32 -7.06 -4.32 14.68
C TYR A 32 -5.74 -3.67 14.24
N TYR A 33 -5.20 -4.06 13.08
CA TYR A 33 -3.95 -3.49 12.57
C TYR A 33 -4.08 -2.02 12.15
N LEU A 34 -5.22 -1.59 11.59
CA LEU A 34 -5.47 -0.18 11.32
C LEU A 34 -5.45 0.66 12.61
N ASN A 35 -6.11 0.19 13.67
CA ASN A 35 -6.07 0.87 14.97
C ASN A 35 -4.64 0.92 15.54
N LEU A 36 -3.87 -0.16 15.37
CA LEU A 36 -2.47 -0.21 15.79
C LEU A 36 -1.61 0.81 15.01
N VAL A 37 -1.77 0.89 13.68
CA VAL A 37 -1.10 1.90 12.83
C VAL A 37 -1.45 3.30 13.30
N CYS A 38 -2.73 3.60 13.54
CA CYS A 38 -3.17 4.90 14.04
C CYS A 38 -2.57 5.25 15.41
N HIS A 39 -2.58 4.30 16.35
CA HIS A 39 -1.99 4.50 17.67
C HIS A 39 -0.49 4.79 17.58
N ARG A 40 0.27 3.94 16.87
CA ARG A 40 1.72 4.08 16.72
C ARG A 40 2.11 5.35 15.98
N ALA A 41 1.38 5.74 14.94
CA ALA A 41 1.66 6.98 14.23
C ALA A 41 1.47 8.22 15.13
N LYS A 42 0.47 8.21 16.02
CA LYS A 42 0.24 9.29 17.00
C LYS A 42 1.27 9.30 18.12
N GLU A 43 1.69 8.13 18.59
CA GLU A 43 2.78 7.96 19.55
C GLU A 43 4.09 8.53 19.00
N LEU A 44 4.46 8.17 17.77
CA LEU A 44 5.67 8.69 17.10
C LEU A 44 5.63 10.21 16.88
N ALA A 45 4.45 10.76 16.58
CA ALA A 45 4.27 12.21 16.50
C ALA A 45 4.44 12.90 17.86
N SER A 46 3.97 12.26 18.95
CA SER A 46 4.06 12.79 20.31
C SER A 46 5.49 12.73 20.85
N ASP A 47 6.19 11.63 20.57
CA ASP A 47 7.59 11.39 20.97
C ASP A 47 8.61 12.18 20.15
N ARG A 48 8.15 13.07 19.25
CA ARG A 48 8.97 13.86 18.31
C ARG A 48 9.87 13.01 17.41
N GLN A 49 9.52 11.75 17.16
CA GLN A 49 10.21 10.86 16.22
C GLN A 49 9.76 11.12 14.77
N SER A 50 9.79 12.38 14.37
CA SER A 50 9.24 12.85 13.09
C SER A 50 9.95 12.21 11.89
N ASP A 51 11.23 11.84 12.00
CA ASP A 51 11.97 11.24 10.88
C ASP A 51 11.56 9.79 10.58
N VAL A 52 11.31 8.99 11.61
CA VAL A 52 10.77 7.63 11.46
C VAL A 52 9.36 7.71 10.89
N LEU A 53 8.54 8.61 11.42
CA LEU A 53 7.17 8.84 10.95
C LEU A 53 7.17 9.25 9.46
N LYS A 54 8.00 10.22 9.07
CA LYS A 54 8.15 10.69 7.68
C LYS A 54 8.46 9.57 6.70
N GLY A 55 9.26 8.57 7.09
CA GLY A 55 9.55 7.40 6.26
C GLY A 55 8.30 6.57 5.90
N HIS A 56 7.28 6.59 6.75
CA HIS A 56 6.06 5.80 6.58
C HIS A 56 4.87 6.59 6.02
N LEU A 57 4.86 7.92 6.15
CA LEU A 57 3.76 8.76 5.64
C LEU A 57 3.43 8.57 4.16
N PRO A 58 4.40 8.37 3.22
CA PRO A 58 4.07 8.08 1.83
C PRO A 58 3.29 6.78 1.64
N VAL A 59 3.55 5.77 2.49
CA VAL A 59 2.82 4.51 2.46
C VAL A 59 1.40 4.69 2.97
N VAL A 60 1.23 5.43 4.08
CA VAL A 60 -0.10 5.77 4.62
C VAL A 60 -0.90 6.60 3.61
N LEU A 61 -0.28 7.58 2.94
CA LEU A 61 -0.91 8.36 1.87
C LEU A 61 -1.34 7.49 0.69
N ARG A 62 -0.51 6.51 0.30
CA ARG A 62 -0.87 5.55 -0.74
C ARG A 62 -2.07 4.70 -0.33
N LEU A 63 -2.09 4.19 0.90
CA LEU A 63 -3.21 3.41 1.42
C LEU A 63 -4.49 4.24 1.48
N ALA A 64 -4.41 5.49 1.92
CA ALA A 64 -5.55 6.42 1.95
C ALA A 64 -6.17 6.67 0.57
N SER A 65 -5.37 6.60 -0.50
CA SER A 65 -5.80 7.01 -1.84
C SER A 65 -6.08 5.86 -2.81
N VAL A 66 -5.40 4.71 -2.66
CA VAL A 66 -5.34 3.66 -3.68
C VAL A 66 -5.71 2.27 -3.13
N CYS A 67 -5.81 2.09 -1.80
CA CYS A 67 -6.20 0.80 -1.23
C CYS A 67 -7.60 0.39 -1.74
N PRO A 68 -7.85 -0.88 -2.12
CA PRO A 68 -9.17 -1.32 -2.57
C PRO A 68 -10.19 -1.34 -1.41
N PHE A 69 -9.73 -1.53 -0.17
CA PHE A 69 -10.57 -1.52 1.02
C PHE A 69 -10.96 -0.10 1.46
N GLU A 70 -12.27 0.18 1.48
CA GLU A 70 -12.79 1.51 1.83
C GLU A 70 -12.50 1.90 3.29
N ASP A 71 -12.56 0.95 4.22
CA ASP A 71 -12.25 1.17 5.63
C ASP A 71 -10.80 1.62 5.82
N VAL A 72 -9.85 0.98 5.13
CA VAL A 72 -8.44 1.39 5.13
C VAL A 72 -8.29 2.81 4.57
N ARG A 73 -8.96 3.12 3.45
CA ARG A 73 -8.88 4.46 2.84
C ARG A 73 -9.33 5.54 3.81
N LYS A 74 -10.50 5.35 4.44
CA LYS A 74 -11.09 6.33 5.38
C LYS A 74 -10.22 6.53 6.61
N GLU A 75 -9.79 5.45 7.25
CA GLU A 75 -8.99 5.53 8.48
C GLU A 75 -7.60 6.13 8.21
N CYS A 76 -6.92 5.75 7.13
CA CYS A 76 -5.65 6.37 6.76
C CYS A 76 -5.81 7.85 6.38
N ALA A 77 -6.89 8.23 5.68
CA ALA A 77 -7.14 9.64 5.36
C ALA A 77 -7.37 10.47 6.63
N LYS A 78 -8.15 9.94 7.59
CA LYS A 78 -8.37 10.55 8.90
C LYS A 78 -7.06 10.70 9.68
N LEU A 79 -6.23 9.65 9.71
CA LEU A 79 -4.92 9.70 10.38
C LEU A 79 -4.03 10.81 9.79
N LEU A 80 -3.99 10.96 8.48
CA LEU A 80 -3.19 12.02 7.83
C LEU A 80 -3.73 13.42 8.15
N GLN A 81 -5.05 13.58 8.28
CA GLN A 81 -5.67 14.84 8.72
C GLN A 81 -5.32 15.16 10.18
N ASP A 82 -5.42 14.17 11.07
CA ASP A 82 -5.05 14.29 12.48
C ASP A 82 -3.58 14.73 12.63
N LEU A 83 -2.67 14.04 11.94
CA LEU A 83 -1.23 14.36 11.98
C LEU A 83 -0.93 15.76 11.43
N LYS A 84 -1.62 16.15 10.36
CA LYS A 84 -1.49 17.51 9.80
C LYS A 84 -1.99 18.57 10.78
N ALA A 85 -3.09 18.30 11.51
CA ALA A 85 -3.60 19.20 12.54
C ALA A 85 -2.66 19.30 13.75
N SER A 86 -1.93 18.23 14.07
CA SER A 86 -0.88 18.23 15.09
C SER A 86 0.42 18.94 14.67
N GLY A 87 0.51 19.44 13.43
CA GLY A 87 1.67 20.19 12.93
C GLY A 87 2.72 19.36 12.19
N GLU A 88 2.47 18.07 11.94
CA GLU A 88 3.39 17.23 11.17
C GLU A 88 3.36 17.55 9.68
N LYS A 89 4.54 17.46 9.04
CA LYS A 89 4.68 17.68 7.60
C LYS A 89 4.22 16.44 6.82
N VAL A 90 2.93 16.40 6.51
CA VAL A 90 2.32 15.31 5.75
C VAL A 90 2.56 15.48 4.24
N PRO A 91 3.04 14.45 3.51
CA PRO A 91 3.17 14.49 2.06
C PRO A 91 1.79 14.64 1.41
N ARG A 92 1.74 15.41 0.32
CA ARG A 92 0.52 15.58 -0.49
C ARG A 92 0.66 14.84 -1.81
N ARG A 93 -0.47 14.34 -2.31
CA ARG A 93 -0.53 13.77 -3.65
C ARG A 93 -0.37 14.90 -4.67
N VAL A 94 0.60 14.76 -5.58
CA VAL A 94 0.83 15.77 -6.64
C VAL A 94 -0.16 15.60 -7.79
N TYR A 95 -0.57 14.36 -8.07
CA TYR A 95 -1.45 14.04 -9.20
C TYR A 95 -2.58 13.08 -8.80
N LEU A 96 -3.81 13.35 -9.28
CA LEU A 96 -4.96 12.48 -9.13
C LEU A 96 -5.12 11.59 -10.37
N GLY A 97 -4.55 10.39 -10.32
CA GLY A 97 -4.74 9.38 -11.35
C GLY A 97 -3.48 8.54 -11.60
N PRO A 98 -3.57 7.52 -12.47
CA PRO A 98 -2.45 6.68 -12.85
C PRO A 98 -1.39 7.40 -13.71
N SER A 99 -1.79 8.39 -14.52
CA SER A 99 -0.91 9.07 -15.48
C SER A 99 -1.15 10.57 -15.53
N SER A 100 -0.08 11.37 -15.50
CA SER A 100 -0.13 12.84 -15.66
C SER A 100 -0.56 13.29 -17.06
N PHE A 101 -0.55 12.38 -18.05
CA PHE A 101 -0.90 12.69 -19.43
C PHE A 101 -2.40 12.64 -19.70
N ILE A 102 -3.19 12.01 -18.82
CA ILE A 102 -4.63 11.82 -19.00
C ILE A 102 -5.35 12.62 -17.91
N PRO A 103 -6.04 13.72 -18.23
CA PRO A 103 -6.72 14.56 -17.24
C PRO A 103 -7.64 13.76 -16.33
N SER A 104 -7.62 14.01 -15.01
CA SER A 104 -8.39 13.24 -14.02
C SER A 104 -9.90 13.17 -14.28
N LYS A 105 -10.46 14.14 -15.03
CA LYS A 105 -11.87 14.18 -15.41
C LYS A 105 -12.25 13.16 -16.49
N GLU A 106 -11.27 12.72 -17.28
CA GLU A 106 -11.43 11.71 -18.34
C GLU A 106 -11.23 10.29 -17.81
N ILE A 107 -10.76 10.17 -16.56
CA ILE A 107 -10.45 8.91 -15.92
C ILE A 107 -11.69 8.38 -15.20
N ILE A 108 -12.19 7.23 -15.65
CA ILE A 108 -13.28 6.53 -14.96
C ILE A 108 -12.72 5.98 -13.63
N PRO A 109 -13.36 6.26 -12.47
CA PRO A 109 -12.96 5.66 -11.21
C PRO A 109 -13.12 4.14 -11.27
N LEU A 110 -12.07 3.38 -10.94
CA LEU A 110 -12.20 1.92 -10.84
C LEU A 110 -12.81 1.50 -9.50
N ASN A 111 -12.52 2.24 -8.42
CA ASN A 111 -13.07 1.96 -7.09
C ASN A 111 -14.60 2.07 -7.09
N GLY A 112 -15.29 0.98 -6.77
CA GLY A 112 -16.74 0.96 -6.59
C GLY A 112 -17.52 0.45 -7.79
N ASN A 113 -16.83 -0.03 -8.83
CA ASN A 113 -17.45 -0.79 -9.91
C ASN A 113 -17.51 -2.25 -9.47
N LYS A 114 -18.72 -2.78 -9.23
CA LYS A 114 -18.97 -4.14 -8.73
C LYS A 114 -18.72 -5.24 -9.79
N ASP A 115 -17.67 -5.07 -10.58
CA ASP A 115 -17.29 -5.94 -11.67
C ASP A 115 -16.06 -6.78 -11.29
N ASP A 116 -15.71 -7.75 -12.12
CA ASP A 116 -14.55 -8.63 -11.94
C ASP A 116 -13.24 -7.88 -11.64
N THR A 117 -13.11 -6.64 -12.14
CA THR A 117 -11.96 -5.76 -11.88
C THR A 117 -11.71 -5.53 -10.40
N ASP A 118 -12.74 -5.24 -9.59
CA ASP A 118 -12.56 -4.94 -8.17
C ASP A 118 -12.05 -6.17 -7.41
N SER A 119 -12.51 -7.36 -7.80
CA SER A 119 -12.01 -8.63 -7.26
C SER A 119 -10.52 -8.82 -7.59
N LEU A 120 -10.12 -8.67 -8.85
CA LEU A 120 -8.72 -8.79 -9.27
C LEU A 120 -7.80 -7.77 -8.59
N LEU A 121 -8.26 -6.52 -8.41
CA LEU A 121 -7.49 -5.50 -7.69
C LEU A 121 -7.35 -5.83 -6.21
N VAL A 122 -8.40 -6.37 -5.57
CA VAL A 122 -8.30 -6.88 -4.19
C VAL A 122 -7.29 -8.01 -4.11
N GLU A 123 -7.34 -9.01 -4.99
CA GLU A 123 -6.38 -10.12 -5.01
C GLU A 123 -4.95 -9.63 -5.18
N THR A 124 -4.73 -8.72 -6.15
CA THR A 124 -3.42 -8.13 -6.42
C THR A 124 -2.88 -7.39 -5.19
N PHE A 125 -3.74 -6.66 -4.49
CA PHE A 125 -3.38 -5.94 -3.27
C PHE A 125 -3.02 -6.90 -2.13
N LEU A 126 -3.77 -7.99 -1.96
CA LEU A 126 -3.49 -9.00 -0.93
C LEU A 126 -2.16 -9.73 -1.21
N ALA A 127 -1.85 -10.01 -2.47
CA ALA A 127 -0.63 -10.72 -2.86
C ALA A 127 0.64 -9.85 -2.76
N SER A 128 0.54 -8.55 -3.04
CA SER A 128 1.71 -7.65 -3.17
C SER A 128 1.80 -6.53 -2.12
N GLY A 129 0.72 -6.29 -1.37
CA GLY A 129 0.58 -5.15 -0.47
C GLY A 129 0.54 -3.78 -1.16
N ARG A 130 0.47 -3.75 -2.50
CA ARG A 130 0.56 -2.51 -3.25
C ARG A 130 -0.10 -2.59 -4.62
N LEU A 131 -1.04 -1.69 -4.86
CA LEU A 131 -1.50 -1.39 -6.21
C LEU A 131 -0.64 -0.28 -6.83
N THR A 132 0.04 -0.60 -7.93
CA THR A 132 0.79 0.38 -8.74
C THR A 132 -0.12 1.04 -9.77
N HIS A 133 0.27 2.20 -10.30
CA HIS A 133 -0.52 2.87 -11.35
C HIS A 133 -0.71 2.02 -12.61
N VAL A 134 0.20 1.09 -12.90
CA VAL A 134 0.05 0.13 -14.02
C VAL A 134 -1.12 -0.82 -13.75
N HIS A 135 -1.25 -1.36 -12.53
CA HIS A 135 -2.40 -2.19 -12.17
C HIS A 135 -3.72 -1.44 -12.33
N TRP A 136 -3.75 -0.16 -11.97
CA TRP A 136 -4.91 0.70 -12.19
C TRP A 136 -5.21 0.87 -13.68
N LEU A 137 -4.20 1.17 -14.50
CA LEU A 137 -4.42 1.33 -15.93
C LEU A 137 -4.90 0.02 -16.59
N MET A 138 -4.38 -1.13 -16.19
CA MET A 138 -4.83 -2.41 -16.74
C MET A 138 -6.22 -2.80 -16.22
N GLY A 139 -6.63 -2.32 -15.05
CA GLY A 139 -7.95 -2.58 -14.45
C GLY A 139 -9.14 -2.03 -15.25
N TYR A 140 -8.93 -1.12 -16.21
CA TYR A 140 -9.99 -0.74 -17.16
C TYR A 140 -10.49 -1.92 -18.02
N HIS A 141 -9.67 -2.96 -18.17
CA HIS A 141 -10.00 -4.17 -18.89
C HIS A 141 -9.65 -5.40 -18.03
N PRO A 142 -10.59 -5.99 -17.26
CA PRO A 142 -10.29 -7.03 -16.27
C PRO A 142 -9.58 -8.25 -16.86
N GLN A 143 -9.99 -8.71 -18.04
CA GLN A 143 -9.34 -9.81 -18.76
C GLN A 143 -7.87 -9.49 -19.11
N TYR A 144 -7.59 -8.24 -19.49
CA TYR A 144 -6.23 -7.80 -19.76
C TYR A 144 -5.40 -7.71 -18.47
N LEU A 145 -5.98 -7.20 -17.38
CA LEU A 145 -5.34 -7.17 -16.07
C LEU A 145 -4.96 -8.59 -15.61
N GLU A 146 -5.84 -9.57 -15.77
CA GLU A 146 -5.56 -10.96 -15.43
C GLU A 146 -4.37 -11.51 -16.23
N CYS A 147 -4.40 -11.38 -17.56
CA CYS A 147 -3.28 -11.79 -18.42
C CYS A 147 -1.98 -11.08 -18.04
N PHE A 148 -2.03 -9.79 -17.74
CA PHE A 148 -0.89 -8.99 -17.32
C PHE A 148 -0.29 -9.50 -16.01
N LEU A 149 -1.14 -9.74 -14.98
CA LEU A 149 -0.70 -10.23 -13.68
C LEU A 149 -0.05 -11.61 -13.78
N ASN A 150 -0.68 -12.53 -14.52
CA ASN A 150 -0.14 -13.86 -14.77
C ASN A 150 1.20 -13.78 -15.50
N THR A 151 1.28 -13.01 -16.58
CA THR A 151 2.52 -12.83 -17.34
C THR A 151 3.62 -12.22 -16.49
N HIS A 152 3.32 -11.18 -15.71
CA HIS A 152 4.27 -10.55 -14.81
C HIS A 152 4.76 -11.52 -13.73
N PHE A 153 3.87 -12.34 -13.17
CA PHE A 153 4.23 -13.36 -12.20
C PHE A 153 5.18 -14.41 -12.81
N TYR A 154 4.84 -14.96 -13.97
CA TYR A 154 5.68 -15.98 -14.63
C TYR A 154 7.03 -15.42 -15.06
N LEU A 155 7.05 -14.19 -15.60
CA LEU A 155 8.28 -13.55 -16.04
C LEU A 155 9.19 -13.23 -14.86
N MET A 156 8.65 -12.64 -13.79
CA MET A 156 9.49 -12.12 -12.70
C MET A 156 9.65 -13.06 -11.52
N ARG A 157 8.60 -13.75 -11.08
CA ARG A 157 8.57 -14.45 -9.78
C ARG A 157 8.53 -15.97 -9.85
N ALA A 158 7.95 -16.54 -10.91
CA ALA A 158 7.87 -17.99 -11.03
C ALA A 158 9.26 -18.62 -11.24
N GLU A 159 9.38 -19.88 -10.84
CA GLU A 159 10.54 -20.71 -11.14
C GLU A 159 10.83 -20.69 -12.64
N GLY A 160 12.10 -20.54 -13.00
CA GLY A 160 12.50 -20.39 -14.39
C GLY A 160 14.02 -20.37 -14.55
N PRO A 161 14.51 -20.33 -15.79
CA PRO A 161 15.92 -20.55 -16.10
C PRO A 161 16.86 -19.45 -15.59
N LEU A 162 16.34 -18.24 -15.36
CA LEU A 162 17.08 -17.10 -14.84
C LEU A 162 16.72 -16.83 -13.38
N GLN A 163 17.71 -16.42 -12.58
CA GLN A 163 17.47 -15.94 -11.22
C GLN A 163 16.71 -14.60 -11.21
N PHE A 164 16.03 -14.29 -10.10
CA PHE A 164 15.22 -13.07 -9.93
C PHE A 164 16.01 -11.79 -10.23
N ASP A 165 17.25 -11.70 -9.76
CA ASP A 165 18.07 -10.50 -9.89
C ASP A 165 18.44 -10.22 -11.36
N TRP A 166 18.72 -11.26 -12.13
CA TRP A 166 19.01 -11.14 -13.57
C TRP A 166 17.79 -10.70 -14.36
N ARG A 167 16.60 -11.21 -14.00
CA ARG A 167 15.34 -10.77 -14.60
C ARG A 167 15.09 -9.28 -14.32
N CYS A 168 15.35 -8.85 -13.09
CA CYS A 168 15.25 -7.42 -12.73
C CYS A 168 16.27 -6.57 -13.49
N TYR A 169 17.50 -7.05 -13.65
CA TYR A 169 18.54 -6.34 -14.41
C TYR A 169 18.14 -6.18 -15.88
N ILE A 170 17.65 -7.24 -16.53
CA ILE A 170 17.15 -7.18 -17.91
C ILE A 170 15.98 -6.20 -18.05
N ALA A 171 15.08 -6.13 -17.06
CA ALA A 171 13.97 -5.19 -17.09
C ALA A 171 14.38 -3.71 -16.93
N ILE A 172 15.61 -3.45 -16.45
CA ILE A 172 16.18 -2.10 -16.33
C ILE A 172 16.90 -1.67 -17.62
N LEU A 173 17.50 -2.62 -18.34
CA LEU A 173 18.20 -2.38 -19.61
C LEU A 173 17.22 -1.95 -20.72
#